data_AF-A0A132B4X7-F1
#
_entry.id   AF-A0A132B4X7-F1
#
_cell.length_a   1.000
_cell.length_b   1.000
_cell.length_c   1.000
_cell.angle_alpha   90.00
_cell.angle_beta   90.00
_cell.angle_gamma   90.00
#
_symmetry.space_group_name_H-M   'P 1'
#
loop_
_entity.id
_entity.type
_entity.pdbx_description
1 polymer ?
#
loop_
_entity_poly.entity_id
_entity_poly.type
_entity_poly.pdbx_seq_one_letter_code
_entity_poly.pdbx_strand_id
1 'polypeptide(L)'
;MPAATSSSPPPIQGAAEESNEILVTLEVEQTFEQTRFDINELIGIPLGNESWMSCFVPTPQIEPKTSDWDQIKTAPGICVIGKTCDGKFYEVAVCKSYSPWLVGHEFEFELDLHYNRTEPADAEVRVYGILPARKRSHAHFLKNVIKEISFGRGRRFEQYCRRIAPYELQIPLERAILNHHVLVNSTSPLPNIHTNFSQKSNSQIRNELCQWLVLIGLSLDSNCSLVSELVGKDQDQLLQGFRQDHTDLLEDIPKSQQNAEFHRISLHWLLFVSCGAKHDFRPRKFDPRYTAGENANMIGSLIGIKGSNRFGHFDLQAMANALSHSKVFTKYDISVLGITNLASKIMKSLPIGFQEGYLDLPTEVLYRIGTGAVNEARTYWSHIYHRQPSLKKSDNNILLLLIWSSITSDVARNFSEWAASDDGLNLRRRLLKDVQKSQTTEQLALTLAAWLCFQRLFPCSSDTTQPIKGSFLADFHALLTGERLSNECTVLEHMISSLFRALNNLGGDYQDTCQLLNAVLDTDTLAL
;
A
#
# COMPACT_ATOMS: atom_id res chain seq x y z
N MET A 1 70.94 65.05 47.33
CA MET A 1 70.61 64.93 45.89
C MET A 1 71.36 63.72 45.35
N PRO A 2 70.69 62.81 44.62
CA PRO A 2 71.05 61.40 44.44
C PRO A 2 72.00 61.21 43.22
N ALA A 3 72.68 60.09 42.96
CA ALA A 3 72.24 58.70 43.07
C ALA A 3 73.38 57.72 43.35
N ALA A 4 72.97 56.59 43.90
CA ALA A 4 73.77 55.46 44.32
C ALA A 4 74.08 54.51 43.16
N THR A 5 75.29 53.95 43.15
CA THR A 5 75.61 52.67 42.49
C THR A 5 76.32 51.80 43.52
N SER A 6 75.58 50.82 44.05
CA SER A 6 76.06 49.80 44.97
C SER A 6 76.52 48.59 44.19
N SER A 7 77.75 48.19 44.48
CA SER A 7 78.36 46.91 44.17
C SER A 7 77.75 45.73 44.96
N SER A 8 78.07 44.53 44.48
CA SER A 8 77.57 43.18 44.77
C SER A 8 77.62 42.67 46.22
N PRO A 9 76.91 41.55 46.49
CA PRO A 9 77.51 40.39 47.18
C PRO A 9 77.19 39.02 46.51
N PRO A 10 77.81 37.90 46.98
CA PRO A 10 78.24 36.79 46.11
C PRO A 10 77.47 35.45 46.34
N PRO A 11 78.06 34.25 46.06
CA PRO A 11 77.47 33.22 45.20
C PRO A 11 76.58 32.21 45.94
N ILE A 12 75.60 31.63 45.24
CA ILE A 12 74.93 30.40 45.69
C ILE A 12 75.36 29.27 44.76
N GLN A 13 76.14 28.35 45.33
CA GLN A 13 76.40 27.02 44.78
C GLN A 13 75.08 26.24 44.77
N GLY A 14 74.56 25.96 43.58
CA GLY A 14 73.49 25.00 43.34
C GLY A 14 74.04 23.92 42.42
N ALA A 15 73.92 22.67 42.87
CA ALA A 15 74.48 21.47 42.27
C ALA A 15 74.13 21.33 40.77
N ALA A 16 75.13 20.94 39.97
CA ALA A 16 74.93 20.45 38.62
C ALA A 16 74.31 19.05 38.70
N GLU A 17 73.00 18.96 38.44
CA GLU A 17 72.39 17.72 37.95
C GLU A 17 72.52 17.72 36.43
N GLU A 18 73.33 16.78 35.93
CA GLU A 18 73.47 16.46 34.51
C GLU A 18 72.14 15.92 33.98
N SER A 19 71.29 16.82 33.48
CA SER A 19 70.17 16.45 32.62
C SER A 19 70.72 16.12 31.24
N ASN A 20 70.93 14.82 30.97
CA ASN A 20 71.08 14.30 29.61
C ASN A 20 69.77 14.52 28.85
N GLU A 21 69.59 15.71 28.26
CA GLU A 21 68.56 15.94 27.25
C GLU A 21 68.97 15.21 25.97
N ILE A 22 68.42 14.01 25.80
CA ILE A 22 68.38 13.33 24.52
C ILE A 22 67.44 14.14 23.64
N LEU A 23 68.02 14.91 22.71
CA LEU A 23 67.30 15.58 21.63
C LEU A 23 66.77 14.51 20.66
N VAL A 24 65.56 14.01 20.93
CA VAL A 24 64.81 13.22 19.95
C VAL A 24 64.23 14.20 18.94
N THR A 25 64.92 14.39 17.82
CA THR A 25 64.32 14.97 16.62
C THR A 25 63.29 13.97 16.10
N LEU A 26 62.02 14.19 16.47
CA LEU A 26 60.91 13.55 15.78
C LEU A 26 60.80 14.21 14.41
N GLU A 27 61.39 13.60 13.37
CA GLU A 27 60.98 13.89 12.00
C GLU A 27 59.54 13.43 11.84
N VAL A 28 58.61 14.35 12.09
CA VAL A 28 57.24 14.21 11.61
C VAL A 28 57.30 14.49 10.12
N GLU A 29 57.42 13.43 9.30
CA GLU A 29 56.97 13.49 7.91
C GLU A 29 55.47 13.75 7.93
N GLN A 30 55.10 15.04 7.95
CA GLN A 30 53.75 15.47 7.62
C GLN A 30 53.63 15.34 6.10
N THR A 31 53.20 14.16 5.64
CA THR A 31 52.62 14.02 4.29
C THR A 31 51.33 14.83 4.27
N PHE A 32 51.44 16.11 3.89
CA PHE A 32 50.29 16.88 3.45
C PHE A 32 49.83 16.24 2.14
N GLU A 33 48.80 15.39 2.20
CA GLU A 33 48.02 15.05 1.02
C GLU A 33 47.40 16.35 0.50
N GLN A 34 48.03 16.94 -0.51
CA GLN A 34 47.56 18.15 -1.16
C GLN A 34 46.30 17.80 -1.95
N THR A 35 45.13 17.89 -1.31
CA THR A 35 43.84 17.73 -1.99
C THR A 35 43.67 18.84 -3.02
N ARG A 36 43.41 18.47 -4.27
CA ARG A 36 43.30 19.40 -5.41
C ARG A 36 42.07 20.31 -5.35
N PHE A 37 41.13 20.04 -4.45
CA PHE A 37 39.84 20.71 -4.31
C PHE A 37 39.37 20.68 -2.86
N ASP A 38 38.43 21.57 -2.51
CA ASP A 38 37.77 21.58 -1.19
C ASP A 38 36.42 20.84 -1.27
N ILE A 39 36.30 19.73 -0.53
CA ILE A 39 35.07 18.92 -0.43
C ILE A 39 33.92 19.75 0.16
N ASN A 40 34.21 20.75 1.00
CA ASN A 40 33.18 21.60 1.58
C ASN A 40 32.48 22.46 0.53
N GLU A 41 33.15 22.81 -0.57
CA GLU A 41 32.52 23.49 -1.70
C GLU A 41 31.45 22.59 -2.34
N LEU A 42 31.79 21.32 -2.58
CA LEU A 42 30.85 20.33 -3.13
C LEU A 42 29.67 20.07 -2.17
N ILE A 43 29.95 19.90 -0.88
CA ILE A 43 28.91 19.71 0.15
C ILE A 43 28.03 20.96 0.28
N GLY A 44 28.61 22.15 0.10
CA GLY A 44 27.92 23.44 0.13
C GLY A 44 26.95 23.66 -1.03
N ILE A 45 27.06 22.89 -2.13
CA ILE A 45 26.10 22.97 -3.24
C ILE A 45 24.73 22.47 -2.76
N PRO A 46 23.69 23.32 -2.76
CA PRO A 46 22.37 22.93 -2.29
C PRO A 46 21.82 21.80 -3.17
N LEU A 47 21.51 20.68 -2.53
CA LEU A 47 20.81 19.57 -3.15
C LEU A 47 19.31 19.94 -3.28
N GLY A 48 18.98 20.77 -4.28
CA GLY A 48 17.60 21.13 -4.63
C GLY A 48 16.76 19.91 -5.06
N ASN A 49 15.54 20.12 -5.58
CA ASN A 49 14.64 19.02 -6.03
C ASN A 49 15.08 18.32 -7.33
N GLU A 50 16.38 18.32 -7.63
CA GLU A 50 16.92 17.86 -8.89
C GLU A 50 17.05 16.33 -8.97
N SER A 51 17.07 15.82 -10.20
CA SER A 51 17.20 14.38 -10.47
C SER A 51 18.63 13.88 -10.24
N TRP A 52 18.76 12.65 -9.75
CA TRP A 52 20.04 11.92 -9.82
C TRP A 52 20.30 11.44 -11.26
N MET A 53 21.56 11.34 -11.61
CA MET A 53 22.08 10.81 -12.87
C MET A 53 23.13 9.75 -12.59
N SER A 54 23.41 8.92 -13.58
CA SER A 54 24.45 7.91 -13.47
C SER A 54 25.71 8.33 -14.19
N CYS A 55 26.84 7.97 -13.60
CA CYS A 55 28.11 7.95 -14.30
C CYS A 55 28.86 6.64 -14.05
N PHE A 56 29.78 6.34 -14.95
CA PHE A 56 30.76 5.27 -14.79
C PHE A 56 32.12 5.86 -14.50
N VAL A 57 32.72 5.37 -13.43
CA VAL A 57 34.05 5.77 -12.98
C VAL A 57 35.00 4.60 -13.21
N PRO A 58 36.12 4.76 -13.94
CA PRO A 58 37.10 3.69 -14.09
C PRO A 58 37.58 3.17 -12.74
N THR A 59 37.70 1.86 -12.58
CA THR A 59 38.14 1.20 -11.33
C THR A 59 39.44 1.80 -10.75
N PRO A 60 40.48 2.10 -11.56
CA PRO A 60 41.70 2.71 -11.05
C PRO A 60 41.51 4.10 -10.45
N GLN A 61 40.42 4.80 -10.78
CA GLN A 61 40.13 6.16 -10.29
C GLN A 61 39.37 6.17 -8.95
N ILE A 62 38.91 5.02 -8.44
CA ILE A 62 38.05 4.95 -7.25
C ILE A 62 38.53 3.96 -6.18
N GLU A 63 39.23 2.87 -6.54
CA GLU A 63 39.75 1.92 -5.56
C GLU A 63 40.94 2.43 -4.73
N PRO A 64 41.88 3.24 -5.25
CA PRO A 64 42.96 3.78 -4.43
C PRO A 64 42.41 4.71 -3.35
N LYS A 65 42.86 4.54 -2.10
CA LYS A 65 42.49 5.43 -0.98
C LYS A 65 42.92 6.89 -1.20
N THR A 66 43.94 7.08 -2.01
CA THR A 66 44.47 8.39 -2.39
C THR A 66 43.72 8.99 -3.58
N SER A 67 42.66 8.34 -4.09
CA SER A 67 41.93 8.84 -5.25
C SER A 67 40.96 9.95 -4.87
N ASP A 68 40.77 10.88 -5.79
CA ASP A 68 39.84 12.01 -5.63
C ASP A 68 38.40 11.52 -5.41
N TRP A 69 38.01 10.39 -6.02
CA TRP A 69 36.71 9.75 -5.80
C TRP A 69 36.56 9.17 -4.39
N ASP A 70 37.62 8.60 -3.81
CA ASP A 70 37.58 8.06 -2.44
C ASP A 70 37.26 9.16 -1.42
N GLN A 71 37.76 10.37 -1.68
CA GLN A 71 37.55 11.55 -0.83
C GLN A 71 36.10 12.07 -0.90
N ILE A 72 35.48 12.07 -2.08
CA ILE A 72 34.13 12.66 -2.27
C ILE A 72 32.97 11.65 -2.17
N LYS A 73 33.21 10.33 -2.14
CA LYS A 73 32.13 9.31 -2.07
C LYS A 73 31.25 9.41 -0.82
N THR A 74 31.67 10.17 0.19
CA THR A 74 30.92 10.45 1.41
C THR A 74 29.95 11.63 1.26
N ALA A 75 30.09 12.43 0.20
CA ALA A 75 29.22 13.57 -0.07
C ALA A 75 27.76 13.12 -0.26
N PRO A 76 26.77 13.89 0.25
CA PRO A 76 25.37 13.48 0.25
C PRO A 76 24.77 13.34 -1.16
N GLY A 77 25.34 14.03 -2.15
CA GLY A 77 24.93 13.94 -3.56
C GLY A 77 25.69 12.89 -4.39
N ILE A 78 26.50 12.02 -3.76
CA ILE A 78 27.26 10.96 -4.43
C ILE A 78 26.97 9.61 -3.77
N CYS A 79 26.69 8.60 -4.59
CA CYS A 79 26.45 7.25 -4.14
C CYS A 79 27.13 6.26 -5.09
N VAL A 80 28.12 5.53 -4.57
CA VAL A 80 28.76 4.44 -5.30
C VAL A 80 27.88 3.20 -5.17
N ILE A 81 27.18 2.86 -6.25
CA ILE A 81 26.22 1.75 -6.26
C ILE A 81 26.98 0.43 -6.21
N GLY A 82 27.98 0.27 -7.07
CA GLY A 82 28.79 -0.94 -7.11
C GLY A 82 29.64 -1.04 -8.36
N LYS A 83 30.38 -2.14 -8.46
CA LYS A 83 31.26 -2.43 -9.60
C LYS A 83 30.47 -3.07 -10.75
N THR A 84 30.80 -2.74 -11.99
CA THR A 84 30.23 -3.41 -13.18
C THR A 84 30.63 -4.89 -13.21
N CYS A 85 29.87 -5.72 -13.92
CA CYS A 85 30.10 -7.17 -13.96
C CYS A 85 31.49 -7.54 -14.54
N ASP A 86 32.02 -6.72 -15.45
CA ASP A 86 33.36 -6.89 -16.04
C ASP A 86 34.49 -6.35 -15.15
N GLY A 87 34.14 -5.71 -14.04
CA GLY A 87 35.10 -5.16 -13.09
C GLY A 87 35.87 -3.94 -13.58
N LYS A 88 35.51 -3.34 -14.72
CA LYS A 88 36.26 -2.21 -15.28
C LYS A 88 35.83 -0.87 -14.71
N PHE A 89 34.55 -0.73 -14.37
CA PHE A 89 34.00 0.53 -13.89
C PHE A 89 33.24 0.35 -12.57
N TYR A 90 33.08 1.46 -11.87
CA TYR A 90 32.10 1.62 -10.81
C TYR A 90 30.93 2.43 -11.32
N GLU A 91 29.73 1.95 -11.02
CA GLU A 91 28.50 2.69 -11.20
C GLU A 91 28.33 3.67 -10.03
N VAL A 92 28.27 4.96 -10.35
CA VAL A 92 28.11 6.03 -9.37
C VAL A 92 26.87 6.84 -9.73
N ALA A 93 25.95 6.96 -8.78
CA ALA A 93 24.83 7.88 -8.87
C ALA A 93 25.25 9.23 -8.30
N VAL A 94 25.01 10.29 -9.07
CA VAL A 94 25.39 11.66 -8.73
C VAL A 94 24.17 12.57 -8.85
N CYS A 95 23.98 13.48 -7.90
CA CYS A 95 23.00 14.56 -8.02
C CYS A 95 23.37 15.47 -9.20
N LYS A 96 22.40 15.81 -10.07
CA LYS A 96 22.68 16.63 -11.26
C LYS A 96 23.38 17.96 -10.94
N SER A 97 23.09 18.58 -9.79
CA SER A 97 23.73 19.80 -9.30
C SER A 97 25.23 19.66 -9.04
N TYR A 98 25.73 18.45 -8.78
CA TYR A 98 27.17 18.20 -8.57
C TYR A 98 27.92 18.03 -9.88
N SER A 99 27.23 17.75 -10.99
CA SER A 99 27.86 17.47 -12.29
C SER A 99 28.74 18.63 -12.78
N PRO A 100 28.33 19.91 -12.75
CA PRO A 100 29.20 21.01 -13.18
C PRO A 100 30.47 21.12 -12.35
N TRP A 101 30.37 20.88 -11.03
CA TRP A 101 31.52 20.94 -10.13
C TRP A 101 32.51 19.80 -10.42
N LEU A 102 32.02 18.58 -10.62
CA LEU A 102 32.88 17.43 -10.97
C LEU A 102 33.61 17.63 -12.31
N VAL A 103 32.90 18.16 -13.32
CA VAL A 103 33.52 18.49 -14.62
C VAL A 103 34.55 19.60 -14.47
N GLY A 104 34.25 20.65 -13.69
CA GLY A 104 35.16 21.77 -13.46
C GLY A 104 36.45 21.39 -12.72
N HIS A 105 36.44 20.28 -11.98
CA HIS A 105 37.60 19.73 -11.25
C HIS A 105 38.21 18.51 -11.95
N GLU A 106 37.92 18.31 -13.24
CA GLU A 106 38.56 17.30 -14.09
C GLU A 106 38.37 15.84 -13.61
N PHE A 107 37.27 15.54 -12.92
CA PHE A 107 36.97 14.15 -12.55
C PHE A 107 36.74 13.30 -13.81
N GLU A 108 37.45 12.17 -13.91
CA GLU A 108 37.25 11.19 -14.98
C GLU A 108 35.99 10.35 -14.73
N PHE A 109 34.95 10.56 -15.53
CA PHE A 109 33.77 9.71 -15.58
C PHE A 109 33.05 9.83 -16.92
N GLU A 110 32.30 8.78 -17.26
CA GLU A 110 31.44 8.75 -18.44
C GLU A 110 29.97 8.88 -18.02
N LEU A 111 29.22 9.73 -18.71
CA LEU A 111 27.78 9.82 -18.53
C LEU A 111 27.09 8.71 -19.29
N ASP A 112 26.36 7.89 -18.55
CA ASP A 112 25.66 6.75 -19.12
C ASP A 112 24.37 7.19 -19.81
N LEU A 113 24.35 7.13 -21.14
CA LEU A 113 23.12 7.25 -21.93
C LEU A 113 22.58 5.89 -22.40
N HIS A 114 23.38 4.82 -22.43
CA HIS A 114 23.08 3.61 -23.22
C HIS A 114 23.42 2.26 -22.55
N TYR A 115 24.02 2.22 -21.36
CA TYR A 115 24.33 0.99 -20.65
C TYR A 115 23.10 0.45 -19.92
N ASN A 116 22.65 -0.74 -20.33
CA ASN A 116 21.60 -1.46 -19.60
C ASN A 116 22.23 -2.33 -18.50
N ARG A 117 22.12 -1.88 -17.25
CA ARG A 117 22.68 -2.51 -16.04
C ARG A 117 22.15 -3.90 -15.73
N THR A 118 21.06 -4.26 -16.39
CA THR A 118 20.36 -5.52 -16.16
C THR A 118 20.54 -6.51 -17.30
N GLU A 119 21.20 -6.09 -18.39
CA GLU A 119 21.63 -7.02 -19.43
C GLU A 119 23.00 -7.62 -19.07
N PRO A 120 23.17 -8.94 -19.25
CA PRO A 120 24.43 -9.61 -19.00
C PRO A 120 25.49 -9.20 -20.01
N ALA A 121 26.76 -9.24 -19.59
CA ALA A 121 27.87 -9.04 -20.51
C ALA A 121 27.97 -10.21 -21.51
N ASP A 122 28.36 -9.94 -22.76
CA ASP A 122 28.53 -10.97 -23.80
C ASP A 122 29.42 -12.13 -23.34
N ALA A 123 30.45 -11.83 -22.55
CA ALA A 123 31.34 -12.84 -21.96
C ALA A 123 30.59 -13.79 -21.02
N GLU A 124 29.67 -13.29 -20.19
CA GLU A 124 28.86 -14.11 -19.29
C GLU A 124 27.82 -14.92 -20.07
N VAL A 125 27.21 -14.33 -21.10
CA VAL A 125 26.28 -15.03 -22.00
C VAL A 125 26.97 -16.20 -22.70
N ARG A 126 28.23 -16.02 -23.15
CA ARG A 126 29.02 -17.10 -23.77
C ARG A 126 29.34 -18.24 -22.81
N VAL A 127 29.52 -17.96 -21.51
CA VAL A 127 29.89 -18.98 -20.52
C VAL A 127 28.67 -19.69 -19.93
N TYR A 128 27.62 -18.94 -19.59
CA TYR A 128 26.49 -19.46 -18.81
C TYR A 128 25.18 -19.56 -19.61
N GLY A 129 25.17 -19.06 -20.84
CA GLY A 129 23.93 -18.82 -21.60
C GLY A 129 23.19 -17.58 -21.13
N ILE A 130 22.26 -17.09 -21.95
CA ILE A 130 21.60 -15.80 -21.74
C ILE A 130 20.74 -15.74 -20.47
N LEU A 131 19.98 -16.80 -20.18
CA LEU A 131 19.05 -16.81 -19.04
C LEU A 131 19.79 -16.82 -17.69
N PRO A 132 20.76 -17.72 -17.44
CA PRO A 132 21.50 -17.71 -16.17
C PRO A 132 22.36 -16.46 -16.01
N ALA A 133 22.94 -15.94 -17.08
CA ALA A 133 23.69 -14.69 -17.04
C ALA A 133 22.80 -13.51 -16.63
N ARG A 134 21.61 -13.36 -17.24
CA ARG A 134 20.65 -12.30 -16.88
C ARG A 134 20.21 -12.39 -15.42
N LYS A 135 19.93 -13.59 -14.90
CA LYS A 135 19.59 -13.79 -13.47
C LYS A 135 20.71 -13.30 -12.54
N ARG A 136 21.97 -13.54 -12.90
CA ARG A 136 23.12 -13.05 -12.12
C ARG A 136 23.24 -11.53 -12.17
N SER A 137 23.06 -10.91 -13.34
CA SER A 137 23.09 -9.45 -13.47
C SER A 137 21.97 -8.79 -12.66
N HIS A 138 20.76 -9.35 -12.70
CA HIS A 138 19.62 -8.93 -11.86
C HIS A 138 19.94 -9.01 -10.36
N ALA A 139 20.51 -10.14 -9.93
CA ALA A 139 20.92 -10.35 -8.54
C ALA A 139 21.98 -9.35 -8.08
N HIS A 140 22.97 -9.09 -8.94
CA HIS A 140 24.04 -8.12 -8.66
C HIS A 140 23.50 -6.70 -8.54
N PHE A 141 22.64 -6.28 -9.48
CA PHE A 141 21.97 -4.99 -9.44
C PHE A 141 21.19 -4.79 -8.14
N LEU A 142 20.30 -5.75 -7.79
CA LEU A 142 19.50 -5.65 -6.58
C LEU A 142 20.36 -5.63 -5.33
N LYS A 143 21.38 -6.50 -5.23
CA LYS A 143 22.30 -6.52 -4.09
C LYS A 143 22.96 -5.16 -3.84
N ASN A 144 23.44 -4.52 -4.91
CA ASN A 144 24.11 -3.22 -4.85
C ASN A 144 23.13 -2.11 -4.43
N VAL A 145 21.98 -2.03 -5.10
CA VAL A 145 20.97 -1.01 -4.81
C VAL A 145 20.40 -1.17 -3.40
N ILE A 146 20.09 -2.39 -2.96
CA ILE A 146 19.55 -2.66 -1.64
C ILE A 146 20.55 -2.30 -0.54
N LYS A 147 21.83 -2.61 -0.74
CA LYS A 147 22.90 -2.19 0.16
C LYS A 147 22.91 -0.66 0.32
N GLU A 148 22.84 0.10 -0.77
CA GLU A 148 22.83 1.56 -0.70
C GLU A 148 21.53 2.13 -0.11
N ILE A 149 20.38 1.50 -0.37
CA ILE A 149 19.12 1.83 0.32
C ILE A 149 19.30 1.62 1.83
N SER A 150 19.92 0.53 2.27
CA SER A 150 20.13 0.23 3.69
C SER A 150 20.99 1.28 4.41
N PHE A 151 21.89 1.95 3.69
CA PHE A 151 22.68 3.08 4.21
C PHE A 151 21.92 4.41 4.30
N GLY A 152 20.66 4.47 3.89
CA GLY A 152 19.81 5.64 4.13
C GLY A 152 20.12 6.84 3.23
N ARG A 153 20.53 6.59 1.98
CA ARG A 153 20.81 7.62 0.95
C ARG A 153 19.60 8.51 0.58
N GLY A 154 18.43 8.23 1.17
CA GLY A 154 17.25 9.05 1.12
C GLY A 154 16.35 8.81 -0.09
N ARG A 155 15.17 9.43 -0.05
CA ARG A 155 14.06 9.19 -0.99
C ARG A 155 14.39 9.47 -2.46
N ARG A 156 15.31 10.39 -2.73
CA ARG A 156 15.68 10.75 -4.10
C ARG A 156 16.51 9.66 -4.76
N PHE A 157 17.40 9.02 -4.01
CA PHE A 157 18.12 7.84 -4.49
C PHE A 157 17.15 6.66 -4.75
N GLU A 158 16.15 6.47 -3.89
CA GLU A 158 15.09 5.47 -4.13
C GLU A 158 14.30 5.76 -5.42
N GLN A 159 13.93 7.01 -5.68
CA GLN A 159 13.28 7.42 -6.94
C GLN A 159 14.17 7.16 -8.17
N TYR A 160 15.46 7.43 -8.04
CA TYR A 160 16.43 7.09 -9.07
C TYR A 160 16.48 5.59 -9.35
N CYS A 161 16.62 4.77 -8.30
CA CYS A 161 16.64 3.31 -8.40
C CYS A 161 15.37 2.78 -9.08
N ARG A 162 14.20 3.33 -8.76
CA ARG A 162 12.92 2.97 -9.39
C ARG A 162 12.86 3.29 -10.87
N ARG A 163 13.56 4.34 -11.32
CA ARG A 163 13.59 4.77 -12.73
C ARG A 163 14.48 3.86 -13.57
N ILE A 164 15.60 3.41 -13.00
CA ILE A 164 16.58 2.58 -13.70
C ILE A 164 16.28 1.08 -13.60
N ALA A 165 15.50 0.66 -12.59
CA ALA A 165 15.16 -0.75 -12.40
C ALA A 165 14.21 -1.24 -13.51
N PRO A 166 14.52 -2.35 -14.19
CA PRO A 166 13.61 -2.96 -15.14
C PRO A 166 12.37 -3.48 -14.43
N TYR A 167 11.32 -3.76 -15.21
CA TYR A 167 10.01 -4.12 -14.68
C TYR A 167 10.05 -5.35 -13.75
N GLU A 168 10.87 -6.35 -14.10
CA GLU A 168 11.07 -7.60 -13.36
C GLU A 168 11.65 -7.37 -11.95
N LEU A 169 12.41 -6.29 -11.76
CA LEU A 169 13.09 -5.98 -10.49
C LEU A 169 12.32 -4.93 -9.66
N GLN A 170 11.19 -4.44 -10.14
CA GLN A 170 10.39 -3.45 -9.42
C GLN A 170 9.82 -3.99 -8.11
N ILE A 171 9.30 -5.23 -8.09
CA ILE A 171 8.74 -5.84 -6.88
C ILE A 171 9.80 -5.96 -5.76
N PRO A 172 10.96 -6.61 -6.00
CA PRO A 172 11.97 -6.74 -4.97
C PRO A 172 12.57 -5.40 -4.54
N LEU A 173 12.73 -4.45 -5.46
CA LEU A 173 13.15 -3.10 -5.13
C LEU A 173 12.15 -2.41 -4.19
N GLU A 174 10.85 -2.42 -4.51
CA GLU A 174 9.83 -1.78 -3.67
C GLU A 174 9.68 -2.43 -2.30
N ARG A 175 9.83 -3.77 -2.22
CA ARG A 175 9.92 -4.48 -0.94
C ARG A 175 11.12 -4.02 -0.13
N ALA A 176 12.30 -3.92 -0.73
CA ALA A 176 13.50 -3.49 -0.03
C ALA A 176 13.38 -2.06 0.49
N ILE A 177 12.81 -1.14 -0.30
CA ILE A 177 12.55 0.24 0.14
C ILE A 177 11.58 0.22 1.32
N LEU A 178 10.43 -0.46 1.20
CA LEU A 178 9.46 -0.58 2.29
C LEU A 178 10.10 -1.13 3.57
N ASN A 179 10.83 -2.24 3.47
CA ASN A 179 11.50 -2.89 4.58
C ASN A 179 12.50 -1.95 5.25
N HIS A 180 13.30 -1.22 4.46
CA HIS A 180 14.22 -0.22 4.99
C HIS A 180 13.48 0.86 5.80
N HIS A 181 12.40 1.43 5.26
CA HIS A 181 11.64 2.48 5.95
C HIS A 181 10.98 1.97 7.24
N VAL A 182 10.53 0.72 7.27
CA VAL A 182 9.90 0.10 8.46
C VAL A 182 10.94 -0.27 9.52
N LEU A 183 12.09 -0.80 9.11
CA LEU A 183 13.09 -1.37 10.03
C LEU A 183 14.10 -0.34 10.54
N VAL A 184 14.45 0.67 9.73
CA VAL A 184 15.46 1.63 10.13
C VAL A 184 14.87 2.64 11.12
N ASN A 185 15.34 2.53 12.36
CA ASN A 185 15.23 3.61 13.34
C ASN A 185 16.03 4.79 12.79
N SER A 186 15.39 5.79 12.19
CA SER A 186 16.10 7.02 11.84
C SER A 186 16.56 7.72 13.12
N THR A 187 17.75 7.34 13.58
CA THR A 187 18.60 8.10 14.48
C THR A 187 19.52 9.05 13.71
N SER A 188 19.49 9.05 12.37
CA SER A 188 20.30 9.98 11.57
C SER A 188 19.58 11.32 11.39
N PRO A 189 20.09 12.42 11.98
CA PRO A 189 19.57 13.74 11.78
C PRO A 189 20.13 14.29 10.47
N LEU A 190 19.49 13.98 9.35
CA LEU A 190 19.61 14.89 8.21
C LEU A 190 18.72 16.09 8.50
N PRO A 191 19.25 17.33 8.50
CA PRO A 191 18.50 18.52 8.85
C PRO A 191 17.46 18.78 7.76
N ASN A 192 16.24 18.27 7.96
CA ASN A 192 15.10 18.73 7.19
C ASN A 192 14.64 20.06 7.76
N ILE A 193 15.07 21.10 7.05
CA ILE A 193 14.57 22.46 7.12
C ILE A 193 13.03 22.44 7.00
N HIS A 194 12.38 23.02 8.01
CA HIS A 194 11.00 23.53 8.05
C HIS A 194 9.87 22.66 7.46
N THR A 195 9.26 21.83 8.30
CA THR A 195 7.79 21.65 8.28
C THR A 195 7.24 21.52 9.69
N ASN A 196 6.51 22.53 10.17
CA ASN A 196 5.91 22.65 11.51
C ASN A 196 4.72 21.70 11.78
N PHE A 197 4.71 20.49 11.22
CA PHE A 197 3.75 19.47 11.62
C PHE A 197 4.38 18.59 12.68
N SER A 198 3.64 18.31 13.76
CA SER A 198 4.01 17.40 14.85
C SER A 198 4.27 15.99 14.31
N GLN A 199 5.46 15.79 13.75
CA GLN A 199 5.83 14.55 13.10
C GLN A 199 6.16 13.51 14.18
N LYS A 200 5.40 12.42 14.23
CA LYS A 200 5.68 11.28 15.09
C LYS A 200 7.10 10.79 14.86
N SER A 201 7.79 10.37 15.93
CA SER A 201 9.09 9.71 15.79
C SER A 201 8.91 8.35 15.10
N ASN A 202 9.97 7.85 14.44
CA ASN A 202 9.91 6.52 13.82
C ASN A 202 9.64 5.40 14.83
N SER A 203 10.10 5.55 16.07
CA SER A 203 9.76 4.61 17.16
C SER A 203 8.27 4.60 17.49
N GLN A 204 7.60 5.76 17.47
CA GLN A 204 6.15 5.84 17.66
C GLN A 204 5.39 5.21 16.50
N ILE A 205 5.82 5.47 15.26
CA ILE A 205 5.22 4.89 14.05
C ILE A 205 5.35 3.36 14.07
N ARG A 206 6.54 2.83 14.37
CA ARG A 206 6.77 1.38 14.50
C ARG A 206 5.93 0.75 15.59
N ASN A 207 5.82 1.41 16.75
CA ASN A 207 4.99 0.92 17.84
C ASN A 207 3.51 0.86 17.43
N GLU A 208 3.00 1.91 16.80
CA GLU A 208 1.61 1.94 16.30
C GLU A 208 1.37 0.91 15.20
N LEU A 209 2.33 0.72 14.29
CA LEU A 209 2.30 -0.36 13.30
C LEU A 209 2.16 -1.74 13.96
N CYS A 210 2.99 -2.03 14.97
CA CYS A 210 2.92 -3.30 15.70
C CYS A 210 1.58 -3.50 16.40
N GLN A 211 1.02 -2.42 16.99
CA GLN A 211 -0.29 -2.45 17.61
C GLN A 211 -1.40 -2.76 16.60
N TRP A 212 -1.35 -2.13 15.42
CA TRP A 212 -2.32 -2.39 14.35
C TRP A 212 -2.20 -3.81 13.83
N LEU A 213 -0.98 -4.33 13.62
CA LEU A 213 -0.74 -5.71 13.22
C LEU A 213 -1.33 -6.70 14.21
N VAL A 214 -1.10 -6.52 15.51
CA VAL A 214 -1.68 -7.39 16.55
C VAL A 214 -3.21 -7.34 16.53
N LEU A 215 -3.82 -6.14 16.47
CA LEU A 215 -5.28 -6.04 16.44
C LEU A 215 -5.88 -6.70 15.20
N ILE A 216 -5.27 -6.52 14.03
CA ILE A 216 -5.67 -7.17 12.77
C ILE A 216 -5.52 -8.69 12.89
N GLY A 217 -4.39 -9.18 13.41
CA GLY A 217 -4.16 -10.60 13.62
C GLY A 217 -5.23 -11.25 14.53
N LEU A 218 -5.49 -10.65 15.69
CA LEU A 218 -6.52 -11.12 16.62
C LEU A 218 -7.93 -11.08 16.03
N SER A 219 -8.20 -10.11 15.15
CA SER A 219 -9.50 -9.99 14.50
C SER A 219 -9.72 -11.08 13.44
N LEU A 220 -8.66 -11.54 12.78
CA LEU A 220 -8.72 -12.59 11.75
C LEU A 220 -8.90 -13.98 12.35
N ASP A 221 -8.36 -14.21 13.54
CA ASP A 221 -8.38 -15.52 14.18
C ASP A 221 -8.59 -15.39 15.70
N SER A 222 -9.87 -15.35 16.10
CA SER A 222 -10.28 -15.15 17.49
C SER A 222 -10.21 -16.42 18.35
N ASN A 223 -10.05 -17.59 17.73
CA ASN A 223 -10.25 -18.90 18.39
C ASN A 223 -8.98 -19.76 18.44
N CYS A 224 -7.87 -19.31 17.87
CA CYS A 224 -6.70 -20.18 17.68
C CYS A 224 -5.67 -20.10 18.80
N SER A 225 -4.97 -21.23 18.98
CA SER A 225 -3.72 -21.37 19.74
C SER A 225 -2.65 -20.31 19.43
N LEU A 226 -2.73 -19.65 18.27
CA LEU A 226 -1.83 -18.58 17.83
C LEU A 226 -2.08 -17.23 18.53
N VAL A 227 -3.23 -17.02 19.20
CA VAL A 227 -3.53 -15.78 19.93
C VAL A 227 -2.50 -15.53 21.02
N SER A 228 -2.20 -16.56 21.84
CA SER A 228 -1.19 -16.47 22.90
C SER A 228 0.21 -16.24 22.35
N GLU A 229 0.54 -16.85 21.21
CA GLU A 229 1.81 -16.61 20.52
C GLU A 229 1.90 -15.15 20.05
N LEU A 230 0.87 -14.66 19.37
CA LEU A 230 0.83 -13.31 18.79
C LEU A 230 0.99 -12.22 19.86
N VAL A 231 0.22 -12.29 20.95
CA VAL A 231 0.30 -11.27 22.02
C VAL A 231 1.64 -11.34 22.75
N GLY A 232 2.27 -12.51 22.79
CA GLY A 232 3.61 -12.71 23.32
C GLY A 232 4.74 -12.14 22.46
N LYS A 233 4.48 -11.77 21.19
CA LYS A 233 5.49 -11.19 20.29
C LYS A 233 5.85 -9.77 20.72
N ASP A 234 7.15 -9.48 20.77
CA ASP A 234 7.65 -8.11 20.89
C ASP A 234 7.66 -7.40 19.51
N GLN A 235 8.07 -6.13 19.49
CA GLN A 235 8.12 -5.35 18.25
C GLN A 235 9.07 -5.95 17.21
N ASP A 236 10.18 -6.56 17.61
CA ASP A 236 11.16 -7.09 16.67
C ASP A 236 10.66 -8.39 16.04
N GLN A 237 9.97 -9.23 16.82
CA GLN A 237 9.30 -10.44 16.34
C GLN A 237 8.13 -10.10 15.40
N LEU A 238 7.31 -9.09 15.72
CA LEU A 238 6.21 -8.65 14.86
C LEU A 238 6.68 -8.06 13.52
N LEU A 239 7.86 -7.43 13.51
CA LEU A 239 8.45 -6.84 12.31
C LEU A 239 9.33 -7.82 11.53
N GLN A 240 9.45 -9.08 11.97
CA GLN A 240 10.22 -10.10 11.27
C GLN A 240 9.74 -10.34 9.84
N GLY A 241 8.44 -10.17 9.56
CA GLY A 241 7.89 -10.24 8.21
C GLY A 241 8.47 -9.21 7.23
N PHE A 242 9.02 -8.10 7.73
CA PHE A 242 9.75 -7.10 6.93
C PHE A 242 11.26 -7.36 6.87
N ARG A 243 11.79 -8.29 7.67
CA ARG A 243 13.23 -8.62 7.72
C ARG A 243 13.65 -9.70 6.71
N GLN A 244 12.76 -10.11 5.80
CA GLN A 244 13.06 -11.14 4.80
C GLN A 244 14.41 -10.83 4.10
N ASP A 245 15.29 -11.84 4.10
CA ASP A 245 16.64 -11.72 3.57
C ASP A 245 16.60 -11.35 2.08
N HIS A 246 17.57 -10.55 1.65
CA HIS A 246 17.64 -10.04 0.28
C HIS A 246 17.77 -11.16 -0.78
N THR A 247 18.08 -12.38 -0.36
CA THR A 247 18.11 -13.59 -1.20
C THR A 247 16.71 -14.05 -1.62
N ASP A 248 15.70 -13.87 -0.79
CA ASP A 248 14.30 -14.25 -1.09
C ASP A 248 13.66 -13.28 -2.09
N LEU A 249 14.24 -12.08 -2.23
CA LEU A 249 13.80 -11.06 -3.18
C LEU A 249 14.15 -11.42 -4.64
N LEU A 250 14.98 -12.44 -4.86
CA LEU A 250 15.39 -12.89 -6.19
C LEU A 250 14.59 -14.11 -6.68
N GLU A 251 13.61 -14.57 -5.90
CA GLU A 251 12.70 -15.60 -6.38
C GLU A 251 11.94 -15.08 -7.61
N ASP A 252 11.91 -15.89 -8.67
CA ASP A 252 11.17 -15.57 -9.89
C ASP A 252 9.67 -15.55 -9.57
N ILE A 253 9.11 -14.36 -9.37
CA ILE A 253 7.67 -14.18 -9.18
C ILE A 253 6.98 -14.43 -10.52
N PRO A 254 6.09 -15.44 -10.63
CA PRO A 254 5.35 -15.71 -11.85
C PRO A 254 4.62 -14.44 -12.31
N LYS A 255 4.60 -14.17 -13.62
CA LYS A 255 3.90 -13.00 -14.18
C LYS A 255 2.43 -12.90 -13.74
N SER A 256 1.78 -14.04 -13.55
CA SER A 256 0.40 -14.14 -13.04
C SER A 256 0.23 -13.60 -11.61
N GLN A 257 1.29 -13.58 -10.80
CA GLN A 257 1.27 -13.14 -9.40
C GLN A 257 1.81 -11.72 -9.19
N GLN A 258 2.44 -11.11 -10.20
CA GLN A 258 3.06 -9.79 -10.05
C GLN A 258 2.07 -8.70 -9.64
N ASN A 259 0.84 -8.72 -10.17
CA ASN A 259 -0.20 -7.77 -9.78
C ASN A 259 -0.62 -7.95 -8.30
N ALA A 260 -0.73 -9.20 -7.84
CA ALA A 260 -1.01 -9.51 -6.44
C ALA A 260 0.09 -8.99 -5.52
N GLU A 261 1.35 -9.14 -5.93
CA GLU A 261 2.49 -8.68 -5.16
C GLU A 261 2.61 -7.15 -5.11
N PHE A 262 2.37 -6.47 -6.22
CA PHE A 262 2.28 -5.00 -6.22
C PHE A 262 1.13 -4.49 -5.35
N HIS A 263 -0.02 -5.17 -5.37
CA HIS A 263 -1.14 -4.85 -4.50
C HIS A 263 -0.75 -5.04 -3.02
N ARG A 264 -0.13 -6.17 -2.67
CA ARG A 264 0.35 -6.45 -1.30
C ARG A 264 1.33 -5.39 -0.79
N ILE A 265 2.32 -5.02 -1.60
CA ILE A 265 3.28 -3.95 -1.28
C ILE A 265 2.56 -2.61 -1.08
N SER A 266 1.60 -2.30 -1.97
CA SER A 266 0.78 -1.09 -1.88
C SER A 266 -0.02 -1.03 -0.58
N LEU A 267 -0.58 -2.16 -0.16
CA LEU A 267 -1.33 -2.31 1.07
C LEU A 267 -0.44 -2.16 2.31
N HIS A 268 0.76 -2.76 2.32
CA HIS A 268 1.71 -2.59 3.42
C HIS A 268 2.21 -1.13 3.53
N TRP A 269 2.46 -0.47 2.40
CA TRP A 269 2.77 0.96 2.38
C TRP A 269 1.61 1.79 2.94
N LEU A 270 0.36 1.42 2.63
CA LEU A 270 -0.81 2.10 3.19
C LEU A 270 -0.88 1.92 4.70
N LEU A 271 -0.73 0.70 5.20
CA LEU A 271 -0.63 0.40 6.63
C LEU A 271 0.43 1.28 7.31
N PHE A 272 1.64 1.35 6.74
CA PHE A 272 2.74 2.11 7.33
C PHE A 272 2.49 3.63 7.32
N VAL A 273 2.00 4.18 6.20
CA VAL A 273 1.64 5.61 6.09
C VAL A 273 0.49 5.98 7.03
N SER A 274 -0.51 5.11 7.18
CA SER A 274 -1.63 5.32 8.11
C SER A 274 -1.19 5.36 9.58
N CYS A 275 -0.05 4.75 9.92
CA CYS A 275 0.58 4.86 11.24
C CYS A 275 1.36 6.18 11.44
N GLY A 276 1.46 7.01 10.40
CA GLY A 276 2.11 8.33 10.44
C GLY A 276 3.42 8.44 9.64
N ALA A 277 3.81 7.42 8.88
CA ALA A 277 4.96 7.51 8.00
C ALA A 277 4.74 8.53 6.87
N LYS A 278 5.82 9.17 6.41
CA LYS A 278 5.76 10.11 5.29
C LYS A 278 5.27 9.40 4.03
N HIS A 279 4.24 9.95 3.40
CA HIS A 279 3.65 9.43 2.16
C HIS A 279 4.73 9.24 1.08
N ASP A 280 4.75 8.08 0.42
CA ASP A 280 5.55 7.88 -0.78
C ASP A 280 4.73 8.32 -1.99
N PHE A 281 5.23 9.24 -2.81
CA PHE A 281 4.47 9.95 -3.85
C PHE A 281 4.07 9.07 -5.04
N ARG A 282 4.39 7.78 -5.04
CA ARG A 282 4.04 6.89 -6.15
C ARG A 282 2.55 6.55 -6.12
N PRO A 283 1.83 6.62 -7.26
CA PRO A 283 0.52 6.01 -7.36
C PRO A 283 0.70 4.52 -7.10
N ARG A 284 0.21 4.08 -5.95
CA ARG A 284 0.25 2.69 -5.53
C ARG A 284 -0.52 1.87 -6.56
N LYS A 285 0.06 0.78 -7.06
CA LYS A 285 -0.62 -0.22 -7.89
C LYS A 285 -1.58 -1.02 -7.01
N PHE A 286 -2.53 -0.33 -6.41
CA PHE A 286 -3.56 -0.90 -5.56
C PHE A 286 -4.64 -1.46 -6.46
N ASP A 287 -4.68 -2.78 -6.59
CA ASP A 287 -5.71 -3.46 -7.35
C ASP A 287 -7.05 -3.44 -6.58
N PRO A 288 -8.08 -2.76 -7.09
CA PRO A 288 -9.32 -2.56 -6.35
C PRO A 288 -10.25 -3.80 -6.40
N ARG A 289 -9.86 -4.85 -7.12
CA ARG A 289 -10.63 -6.11 -7.19
C ARG A 289 -10.53 -6.93 -5.91
N TYR A 290 -9.48 -6.73 -5.12
CA TYR A 290 -9.34 -7.41 -3.83
C TYR A 290 -10.40 -6.92 -2.85
N THR A 291 -11.00 -7.89 -2.17
CA THR A 291 -11.99 -7.72 -1.11
C THR A 291 -11.33 -7.24 0.18
N ALA A 292 -12.13 -6.71 1.10
CA ALA A 292 -11.66 -6.32 2.43
C ALA A 292 -11.06 -7.52 3.19
N GLY A 293 -11.66 -8.71 3.07
CA GLY A 293 -11.17 -9.93 3.70
C GLY A 293 -9.83 -10.41 3.15
N GLU A 294 -9.63 -10.35 1.83
CA GLU A 294 -8.34 -10.68 1.20
C GLU A 294 -7.25 -9.69 1.65
N ASN A 295 -7.55 -8.40 1.68
CA ASN A 295 -6.61 -7.38 2.16
C ASN A 295 -6.23 -7.61 3.63
N ALA A 296 -7.22 -7.90 4.49
CA ALA A 296 -6.96 -8.22 5.89
C ALA A 296 -6.02 -9.42 6.03
N ASN A 297 -6.25 -10.49 5.27
CA ASN A 297 -5.39 -11.67 5.23
C ASN A 297 -3.98 -11.39 4.69
N MET A 298 -3.84 -10.52 3.68
CA MET A 298 -2.53 -10.11 3.18
C MET A 298 -1.71 -9.40 4.27
N ILE A 299 -2.34 -8.53 5.07
CA ILE A 299 -1.68 -7.90 6.22
C ILE A 299 -1.39 -8.93 7.32
N GLY A 300 -2.37 -9.76 7.68
CA GLY A 300 -2.19 -10.83 8.68
C GLY A 300 -1.04 -11.76 8.35
N SER A 301 -0.79 -12.03 7.07
CA SER A 301 0.31 -12.88 6.62
C SER A 301 1.71 -12.35 7.02
N LEU A 302 1.87 -11.04 7.28
CA LEU A 302 3.13 -10.46 7.77
C LEU A 302 3.55 -11.02 9.13
N ILE A 303 2.57 -11.41 9.94
CA ILE A 303 2.75 -11.93 11.30
C ILE A 303 2.41 -13.44 11.40
N GLY A 304 2.25 -14.10 10.26
CA GLY A 304 1.98 -15.53 10.15
C GLY A 304 0.51 -15.92 10.40
N ILE A 305 -0.43 -14.97 10.31
CA ILE A 305 -1.85 -15.21 10.59
C ILE A 305 -2.67 -15.15 9.31
N LYS A 306 -3.53 -16.14 9.13
CA LYS A 306 -4.58 -16.15 8.12
C LYS A 306 -5.87 -16.59 8.79
N GLY A 307 -6.98 -15.98 8.42
CA GLY A 307 -8.26 -16.28 9.03
C GLY A 307 -9.42 -15.84 8.16
N SER A 308 -10.60 -16.37 8.47
CA SER A 308 -11.84 -16.08 7.76
C SER A 308 -12.72 -15.04 8.46
N ASN A 309 -12.33 -14.61 9.67
CA ASN A 309 -13.11 -13.64 10.41
C ASN A 309 -13.03 -12.25 9.77
N ARG A 310 -14.14 -11.51 9.87
CA ARG A 310 -14.25 -10.14 9.35
C ARG A 310 -13.63 -9.17 10.34
N PHE A 311 -12.78 -8.26 9.85
CA PHE A 311 -12.23 -7.21 10.69
C PHE A 311 -13.34 -6.30 11.26
N GLY A 312 -13.31 -6.01 12.55
CA GLY A 312 -14.39 -5.26 13.21
C GLY A 312 -15.57 -6.10 13.70
N HIS A 313 -15.63 -7.39 13.39
CA HIS A 313 -16.60 -8.32 13.97
C HIS A 313 -15.92 -9.26 14.95
N PHE A 314 -15.67 -8.77 16.17
CA PHE A 314 -15.00 -9.51 17.23
C PHE A 314 -15.64 -9.25 18.59
N ASP A 315 -15.50 -10.21 19.50
CA ASP A 315 -15.85 -10.03 20.91
C ASP A 315 -14.87 -9.02 21.54
N LEU A 316 -15.39 -7.84 21.86
CA LEU A 316 -14.63 -6.73 22.44
C LEU A 316 -14.02 -7.08 23.80
N GLN A 317 -14.68 -7.92 24.60
CA GLN A 317 -14.18 -8.33 25.90
C GLN A 317 -13.06 -9.35 25.75
N ALA A 318 -13.22 -10.33 24.86
CA ALA A 318 -12.17 -11.28 24.53
C ALA A 318 -10.94 -10.57 23.94
N MET A 319 -11.16 -9.59 23.06
CA MET A 319 -10.10 -8.76 22.49
C MET A 319 -9.36 -7.97 23.57
N ALA A 320 -10.08 -7.31 24.49
CA ALA A 320 -9.47 -6.58 25.61
C ALA A 320 -8.62 -7.50 26.50
N ASN A 321 -9.14 -8.70 26.79
CA ASN A 321 -8.43 -9.71 27.57
C ASN A 321 -7.17 -10.21 26.84
N ALA A 322 -7.20 -10.40 25.52
CA ALA A 322 -6.01 -10.79 24.76
C ALA A 322 -4.97 -9.65 24.73
N LEU A 323 -5.42 -8.42 24.46
CA LEU A 323 -4.55 -7.25 24.36
C LEU A 323 -3.88 -6.87 25.69
N SER A 324 -4.50 -7.16 26.83
CA SER A 324 -3.89 -6.92 28.16
C SER A 324 -2.62 -7.74 28.40
N HIS A 325 -2.47 -8.87 27.70
CA HIS A 325 -1.29 -9.72 27.73
C HIS A 325 -0.26 -9.34 26.64
N SER A 326 -0.59 -8.36 25.78
CA SER A 326 0.27 -7.99 24.66
C SER A 326 1.44 -7.09 25.08
N LYS A 327 2.66 -7.47 24.67
CA LYS A 327 3.87 -6.68 24.95
C LYS A 327 3.86 -5.29 24.31
N VAL A 328 3.09 -5.06 23.25
CA VAL A 328 3.05 -3.79 22.51
C VAL A 328 1.90 -2.86 22.91
N PHE A 329 0.99 -3.30 23.79
CA PHE A 329 -0.16 -2.52 24.26
C PHE A 329 0.00 -1.92 25.68
N THR A 330 1.21 -1.88 26.22
CA THR A 330 1.50 -1.46 27.62
C THR A 330 1.06 -0.04 28.00
N LYS A 331 0.86 0.86 27.03
CA LYS A 331 0.51 2.27 27.25
C LYS A 331 -0.79 2.71 26.59
N TYR A 332 -1.56 1.76 26.04
CA TYR A 332 -2.76 2.06 25.28
C TYR A 332 -4.02 1.88 26.14
N ASP A 333 -5.06 2.63 25.83
CA ASP A 333 -6.38 2.35 26.38
C ASP A 333 -6.93 1.07 25.75
N ILE A 334 -6.87 -0.02 26.51
CA ILE A 334 -7.42 -1.34 26.16
C ILE A 334 -8.87 -1.51 26.63
N SER A 335 -9.54 -0.43 27.05
CA SER A 335 -10.98 -0.47 27.29
C SER A 335 -11.74 -0.82 26.01
N VAL A 336 -12.97 -1.30 26.16
CA VAL A 336 -13.88 -1.57 25.03
C VAL A 336 -14.01 -0.36 24.11
N LEU A 337 -14.09 0.85 24.68
CA LEU A 337 -14.15 2.10 23.91
C LEU A 337 -12.84 2.39 23.18
N GLY A 338 -11.70 2.21 23.85
CA GLY A 338 -10.37 2.37 23.25
C GLY A 338 -10.15 1.44 22.06
N ILE A 339 -10.52 0.17 22.19
CA ILE A 339 -10.43 -0.84 21.12
C ILE A 339 -11.37 -0.49 19.96
N THR A 340 -12.61 -0.11 20.26
CA THR A 340 -13.59 0.30 19.23
C THR A 340 -13.09 1.50 18.44
N ASN A 341 -12.54 2.50 19.13
CA ASN A 341 -11.95 3.69 18.50
C ASN A 341 -10.74 3.33 17.63
N LEU A 342 -9.88 2.42 18.09
CA LEU A 342 -8.73 1.96 17.32
C LEU A 342 -9.17 1.18 16.07
N ALA A 343 -10.10 0.23 16.19
CA ALA A 343 -10.62 -0.52 15.05
C ALA A 343 -11.33 0.39 14.03
N SER A 344 -12.10 1.37 14.51
CA SER A 344 -12.71 2.43 13.71
C SER A 344 -11.67 3.24 12.94
N LYS A 345 -10.57 3.63 13.59
CA LYS A 345 -9.44 4.33 12.97
C LYS A 345 -8.77 3.49 11.89
N ILE A 346 -8.56 2.21 12.15
CA ILE A 346 -7.96 1.26 11.20
C ILE A 346 -8.86 1.09 9.98
N MET A 347 -10.16 0.82 10.14
CA MET A 347 -11.11 0.68 9.02
C MET A 347 -11.25 1.95 8.18
N LYS A 348 -11.13 3.14 8.79
CA LYS A 348 -11.11 4.41 8.05
C LYS A 348 -9.84 4.61 7.22
N SER A 349 -8.73 3.97 7.64
CA SER A 349 -7.42 4.17 7.05
C SER A 349 -7.02 3.07 6.07
N LEU A 350 -7.61 1.88 6.22
CA LEU A 350 -7.27 0.68 5.46
C LEU A 350 -8.50 0.00 4.88
N PRO A 351 -8.43 -0.49 3.64
CA PRO A 351 -9.53 -1.18 2.97
C PRO A 351 -9.58 -2.65 3.39
N ILE A 352 -9.58 -2.92 4.70
CA ILE A 352 -9.59 -4.25 5.30
C ILE A 352 -10.89 -4.57 6.04
N GLY A 353 -11.78 -3.58 6.14
CA GLY A 353 -13.08 -3.75 6.76
C GLY A 353 -13.98 -2.54 6.65
N PHE A 354 -15.24 -2.75 7.01
CA PHE A 354 -16.28 -1.73 6.97
C PHE A 354 -16.93 -1.62 8.33
N GLN A 355 -17.26 -0.39 8.73
CA GLN A 355 -18.02 -0.15 9.96
C GLN A 355 -19.42 -0.74 9.82
N GLU A 356 -20.02 -1.12 10.94
CA GLU A 356 -21.42 -1.52 10.96
C GLU A 356 -22.30 -0.36 10.47
N GLY A 357 -23.26 -0.67 9.58
CA GLY A 357 -24.07 0.34 8.92
C GLY A 357 -23.33 1.17 7.86
N TYR A 358 -22.10 0.82 7.47
CA TYR A 358 -21.43 1.50 6.36
C TYR A 358 -22.28 1.41 5.10
N LEU A 359 -22.62 2.58 4.54
CA LEU A 359 -23.54 2.72 3.40
C LEU A 359 -24.94 2.15 3.64
N ASP A 360 -25.35 1.95 4.89
CA ASP A 360 -26.61 1.28 5.27
C ASP A 360 -26.76 -0.10 4.62
N LEU A 361 -25.63 -0.79 4.39
CA LEU A 361 -25.58 -2.12 3.81
C LEU A 361 -25.18 -3.18 4.82
N PRO A 362 -25.61 -4.45 4.63
CA PRO A 362 -25.08 -5.57 5.38
C PRO A 362 -23.57 -5.68 5.16
N THR A 363 -22.81 -5.66 6.25
CA THR A 363 -21.35 -5.78 6.22
C THR A 363 -20.90 -7.05 5.47
N GLU A 364 -21.64 -8.15 5.59
CA GLU A 364 -21.35 -9.40 4.89
C GLU A 364 -21.27 -9.24 3.36
N VAL A 365 -22.14 -8.42 2.80
CA VAL A 365 -22.17 -8.15 1.35
C VAL A 365 -20.94 -7.36 0.94
N LEU A 366 -20.62 -6.30 1.70
CA LEU A 366 -19.48 -5.43 1.41
C LEU A 366 -18.14 -6.17 1.48
N TYR A 367 -18.02 -7.11 2.42
CA TYR A 367 -16.81 -7.92 2.60
C TYR A 367 -16.50 -8.86 1.45
N ARG A 368 -17.52 -9.22 0.65
CA ARG A 368 -17.42 -10.21 -0.44
C ARG A 368 -17.18 -9.57 -1.80
N ILE A 369 -17.22 -8.26 -1.91
CA ILE A 369 -16.98 -7.55 -3.16
C ILE A 369 -15.68 -6.77 -3.11
N GLY A 370 -15.08 -6.56 -4.28
CA GLY A 370 -13.85 -5.78 -4.39
C GLY A 370 -14.02 -4.37 -3.81
N THR A 371 -12.97 -3.83 -3.21
CA THR A 371 -13.00 -2.48 -2.64
C THR A 371 -13.28 -1.39 -3.69
N GLY A 372 -12.96 -1.64 -4.97
CA GLY A 372 -13.39 -0.85 -6.12
C GLY A 372 -14.87 -0.92 -6.37
N ALA A 373 -15.42 -2.12 -6.41
CA ALA A 373 -16.85 -2.37 -6.59
C ALA A 373 -17.70 -1.61 -5.55
N VAL A 374 -17.27 -1.56 -4.29
CA VAL A 374 -17.93 -0.74 -3.26
C VAL A 374 -17.96 0.75 -3.62
N ASN A 375 -16.84 1.29 -4.12
CA ASN A 375 -16.74 2.70 -4.53
C ASN A 375 -17.54 3.00 -5.81
N GLU A 376 -17.57 2.06 -6.74
CA GLU A 376 -18.37 2.14 -7.97
C GLU A 376 -19.87 2.13 -7.65
N ALA A 377 -20.32 1.21 -6.80
CA ALA A 377 -21.70 1.17 -6.31
C ALA A 377 -22.10 2.49 -5.62
N ARG A 378 -21.23 3.03 -4.75
CA ARG A 378 -21.47 4.34 -4.11
C ARG A 378 -21.60 5.47 -5.13
N THR A 379 -20.76 5.47 -6.17
CA THR A 379 -20.82 6.46 -7.25
C THR A 379 -22.12 6.33 -8.03
N TYR A 380 -22.52 5.09 -8.35
CA TYR A 380 -23.78 4.76 -9.00
C TYR A 380 -24.98 5.28 -8.20
N TRP A 381 -25.06 5.01 -6.90
CA TRP A 381 -26.17 5.52 -6.08
C TRP A 381 -26.18 7.04 -5.98
N SER A 382 -25.00 7.67 -5.88
CA SER A 382 -24.90 9.14 -5.82
C SER A 382 -25.48 9.77 -7.08
N HIS A 383 -25.25 9.16 -8.24
CA HIS A 383 -25.83 9.56 -9.52
C HIS A 383 -27.35 9.38 -9.55
N ILE A 384 -27.86 8.22 -9.12
CA ILE A 384 -29.30 7.96 -9.05
C ILE A 384 -30.00 8.92 -8.08
N TYR A 385 -29.46 9.14 -6.88
CA TYR A 385 -30.05 10.06 -5.90
C TYR A 385 -29.96 11.53 -6.30
N HIS A 386 -28.99 11.89 -7.13
CA HIS A 386 -28.94 13.23 -7.70
C HIS A 386 -30.08 13.46 -8.70
N ARG A 387 -30.35 12.47 -9.55
CA ARG A 387 -31.42 12.51 -10.56
C ARG A 387 -32.81 12.29 -9.99
N GLN A 388 -32.93 11.44 -8.98
CA GLN A 388 -34.18 11.05 -8.34
C GLN A 388 -34.11 11.21 -6.82
N PRO A 389 -34.18 12.45 -6.30
CA PRO A 389 -34.03 12.72 -4.86
C PRO A 389 -35.09 12.02 -3.98
N SER A 390 -36.28 11.73 -4.52
CA SER A 390 -37.35 11.01 -3.82
C SER A 390 -36.95 9.59 -3.40
N LEU A 391 -35.97 9.00 -4.08
CA LEU A 391 -35.43 7.68 -3.77
C LEU A 391 -34.35 7.70 -2.68
N LYS A 392 -33.87 8.88 -2.24
CA LYS A 392 -32.76 8.99 -1.28
C LYS A 392 -33.17 8.56 0.13
N LYS A 393 -33.15 7.25 0.38
CA LYS A 393 -33.46 6.58 1.65
C LYS A 393 -32.41 5.49 1.90
N SER A 394 -31.97 5.33 3.14
CA SER A 394 -31.02 4.28 3.53
C SER A 394 -31.48 2.88 3.08
N ASP A 395 -32.77 2.60 3.26
CA ASP A 395 -33.39 1.33 2.86
C ASP A 395 -33.29 1.03 1.36
N ASN A 396 -33.09 2.04 0.50
CA ASN A 396 -32.97 1.88 -0.93
C ASN A 396 -31.54 1.53 -1.38
N ASN A 397 -30.52 1.69 -0.52
CA ASN A 397 -29.13 1.39 -0.87
C ASN A 397 -28.95 -0.09 -1.25
N ILE A 398 -29.58 -1.01 -0.50
CA ILE A 398 -29.52 -2.44 -0.81
C ILE A 398 -30.26 -2.78 -2.11
N LEU A 399 -31.33 -2.05 -2.44
CA LEU A 399 -32.09 -2.24 -3.68
C LEU A 399 -31.26 -1.81 -4.90
N LEU A 400 -30.63 -0.64 -4.80
CA LEU A 400 -29.75 -0.14 -5.85
C LEU A 400 -28.49 -1.00 -5.98
N LEU A 401 -27.99 -1.58 -4.89
CA LEU A 401 -26.88 -2.53 -4.94
C LEU A 401 -27.27 -3.80 -5.70
N LEU A 402 -28.48 -4.35 -5.49
CA LEU A 402 -28.98 -5.49 -6.26
C LEU A 402 -29.06 -5.17 -7.75
N ILE A 403 -29.62 -4.02 -8.11
CA ILE A 403 -29.71 -3.57 -9.50
C ILE A 403 -28.32 -3.43 -10.11
N TRP A 404 -27.42 -2.72 -9.44
CA TRP A 404 -26.04 -2.54 -9.90
C TRP A 404 -25.29 -3.88 -10.05
N SER A 405 -25.50 -4.82 -9.11
CA SER A 405 -24.90 -6.16 -9.16
C SER A 405 -25.39 -7.00 -10.34
N SER A 406 -26.64 -6.80 -10.79
CA SER A 406 -27.18 -7.50 -11.95
C SER A 406 -26.55 -7.05 -13.27
N ILE A 407 -26.08 -5.81 -13.32
CA ILE A 407 -25.40 -5.21 -14.48
C ILE A 407 -23.91 -5.61 -14.49
N THR A 408 -23.37 -6.05 -13.36
CA THR A 408 -21.95 -6.37 -13.16
C THR A 408 -21.76 -7.86 -12.83
N SER A 409 -21.49 -8.68 -13.86
CA SER A 409 -21.49 -10.16 -13.77
C SER A 409 -20.59 -10.74 -12.67
N ASP A 410 -19.44 -10.12 -12.39
CA ASP A 410 -18.47 -10.59 -11.38
C ASP A 410 -19.01 -10.44 -9.95
N VAL A 411 -19.94 -9.52 -9.74
CA VAL A 411 -20.49 -9.17 -8.44
C VAL A 411 -21.64 -10.11 -8.09
N ALA A 412 -22.54 -10.40 -9.05
CA ALA A 412 -23.75 -11.20 -8.83
C ALA A 412 -23.49 -12.55 -8.16
N ARG A 413 -22.40 -13.24 -8.51
CA ARG A 413 -22.05 -14.54 -7.92
C ARG A 413 -21.84 -14.43 -6.40
N ASN A 414 -21.21 -13.36 -5.93
CA ASN A 414 -20.89 -13.17 -4.52
C ASN A 414 -22.13 -12.83 -3.66
N PHE A 415 -23.24 -12.43 -4.31
CA PHE A 415 -24.51 -12.14 -3.66
C PHE A 415 -25.39 -13.37 -3.46
N SER A 416 -25.20 -14.44 -4.22
CA SER A 416 -26.06 -15.63 -4.16
C SER A 416 -26.11 -16.27 -2.76
N GLU A 417 -24.95 -16.42 -2.11
CA GLU A 417 -24.86 -16.95 -0.74
C GLU A 417 -25.53 -16.04 0.29
N TRP A 418 -25.35 -14.72 0.18
CA TRP A 418 -26.03 -13.78 1.06
C TRP A 418 -27.54 -13.76 0.81
N ALA A 419 -27.99 -13.83 -0.45
CA ALA A 419 -29.40 -13.88 -0.78
C ALA A 419 -30.08 -15.13 -0.20
N ALA A 420 -29.35 -16.24 -0.07
CA ALA A 420 -29.81 -17.47 0.57
C ALA A 420 -29.81 -17.42 2.11
N SER A 421 -29.16 -16.42 2.72
CA SER A 421 -29.13 -16.23 4.18
C SER A 421 -30.46 -15.71 4.75
N ASP A 422 -30.63 -15.73 6.07
CA ASP A 422 -31.80 -15.18 6.75
C ASP A 422 -32.03 -13.69 6.42
N ASP A 423 -30.95 -12.91 6.28
CA ASP A 423 -31.01 -11.49 5.90
C ASP A 423 -31.51 -11.32 4.46
N GLY A 424 -31.03 -12.15 3.54
CA GLY A 424 -31.52 -12.18 2.16
C GLY A 424 -33.00 -12.56 2.08
N LEU A 425 -33.43 -13.56 2.84
CA LEU A 425 -34.83 -13.97 2.93
C LEU A 425 -35.72 -12.90 3.60
N ASN A 426 -35.19 -12.19 4.60
CA ASN A 426 -35.83 -11.02 5.20
C ASN A 426 -36.04 -9.92 4.15
N LEU A 427 -35.03 -9.62 3.33
CA LEU A 427 -35.15 -8.66 2.24
C LEU A 427 -36.19 -9.09 1.21
N ARG A 428 -36.20 -10.36 0.78
CA ARG A 428 -37.23 -10.90 -0.13
C ARG A 428 -38.64 -10.68 0.42
N ARG A 429 -38.87 -10.97 1.71
CA ARG A 429 -40.15 -10.72 2.38
C ARG A 429 -40.49 -9.22 2.44
N ARG A 430 -39.49 -8.36 2.62
CA ARG A 430 -39.67 -6.90 2.61
C ARG A 430 -40.11 -6.41 1.23
N LEU A 431 -39.41 -6.80 0.17
CA LEU A 431 -39.74 -6.48 -1.22
C LEU A 431 -41.19 -6.84 -1.55
N LEU A 432 -41.61 -8.07 -1.20
CA LEU A 432 -42.98 -8.54 -1.42
C LEU A 432 -44.02 -7.63 -0.74
N LYS A 433 -43.80 -7.29 0.53
CA LYS A 433 -44.68 -6.41 1.29
C LYS A 433 -44.67 -4.98 0.76
N ASP A 434 -43.53 -4.50 0.30
CA ASP A 434 -43.40 -3.11 -0.16
C ASP A 434 -44.11 -2.91 -1.50
N VAL A 435 -44.08 -3.89 -2.42
CA VAL A 435 -44.88 -3.85 -3.66
C VAL A 435 -46.39 -3.74 -3.39
N GLN A 436 -46.87 -4.31 -2.27
CA GLN A 436 -48.29 -4.25 -1.89
C GLN A 436 -48.70 -2.93 -1.22
N LYS A 437 -47.75 -2.11 -0.80
CA LYS A 437 -48.02 -0.82 -0.14
C LYS A 437 -48.17 0.29 -1.17
N SER A 438 -48.95 1.31 -0.80
CA SER A 438 -48.97 2.57 -1.53
C SER A 438 -47.59 3.23 -1.47
N GLN A 439 -47.05 3.59 -2.63
CA GLN A 439 -45.71 4.17 -2.81
C GLN A 439 -45.69 5.04 -4.07
N THR A 440 -44.64 5.86 -4.24
CA THR A 440 -44.47 6.63 -5.47
C THR A 440 -44.11 5.71 -6.64
N THR A 441 -44.37 6.18 -7.85
CA THR A 441 -44.07 5.45 -9.08
C THR A 441 -42.59 5.04 -9.19
N GLU A 442 -41.68 5.93 -8.81
CA GLU A 442 -40.23 5.68 -8.82
C GLU A 442 -39.85 4.61 -7.79
N GLN A 443 -40.46 4.65 -6.60
CA GLN A 443 -40.20 3.65 -5.56
C GLN A 443 -40.74 2.27 -5.97
N LEU A 444 -41.91 2.23 -6.62
CA LEU A 444 -42.45 0.98 -7.16
C LEU A 444 -41.52 0.40 -8.24
N ALA A 445 -41.06 1.24 -9.17
CA ALA A 445 -40.11 0.84 -10.21
C ALA A 445 -38.81 0.29 -9.62
N LEU A 446 -38.23 0.98 -8.64
CA LEU A 446 -37.03 0.53 -7.93
C LEU A 446 -37.25 -0.82 -7.23
N THR A 447 -38.39 -0.97 -6.55
CA THR A 447 -38.70 -2.18 -5.78
C THR A 447 -38.90 -3.38 -6.70
N LEU A 448 -39.62 -3.22 -7.81
CA LEU A 448 -39.80 -4.28 -8.81
C LEU A 448 -38.48 -4.66 -9.48
N ALA A 449 -37.69 -3.67 -9.91
CA ALA A 449 -36.38 -3.91 -10.52
C ALA A 449 -35.45 -4.66 -9.58
N ALA A 450 -35.35 -4.23 -8.31
CA ALA A 450 -34.55 -4.91 -7.31
C ALA A 450 -35.07 -6.33 -7.00
N TRP A 451 -36.39 -6.54 -7.02
CA TRP A 451 -36.97 -7.87 -6.82
C TRP A 451 -36.63 -8.82 -7.98
N LEU A 452 -36.72 -8.37 -9.23
CA LEU A 452 -36.26 -9.15 -10.39
C LEU A 452 -34.77 -9.50 -10.25
N CYS A 453 -33.92 -8.51 -9.93
CA CYS A 453 -32.49 -8.74 -9.74
C CYS A 453 -32.21 -9.74 -8.61
N PHE A 454 -32.96 -9.67 -7.51
CA PHE A 454 -32.86 -10.63 -6.42
C PHE A 454 -33.24 -12.05 -6.86
N GLN A 455 -34.31 -12.21 -7.65
CA GLN A 455 -34.69 -13.55 -8.14
C GLN A 455 -33.64 -14.15 -9.07
N ARG A 456 -32.99 -13.32 -9.90
CA ARG A 456 -31.90 -13.74 -10.80
C ARG A 456 -30.64 -14.24 -10.08
N LEU A 457 -30.51 -14.00 -8.76
CA LEU A 457 -29.42 -14.57 -7.96
C LEU A 457 -29.58 -16.08 -7.71
N PHE A 458 -30.76 -16.65 -7.97
CA PHE A 458 -31.04 -18.07 -7.82
C PHE A 458 -31.15 -18.74 -9.19
N PRO A 459 -30.71 -20.01 -9.33
CA PRO A 459 -30.92 -20.76 -10.57
C PRO A 459 -32.42 -20.88 -10.88
N CYS A 460 -32.86 -20.41 -12.05
CA CYS A 460 -34.22 -20.67 -12.53
C CYS A 460 -34.40 -22.17 -12.75
N SER A 461 -35.42 -22.76 -12.11
CA SER A 461 -35.63 -24.22 -12.13
C SER A 461 -36.40 -24.73 -13.35
N SER A 462 -36.88 -23.85 -14.23
CA SER A 462 -37.40 -24.18 -15.57
C SER A 462 -37.74 -22.90 -16.32
N ASP A 463 -37.28 -22.73 -17.57
CA ASP A 463 -37.65 -21.62 -18.47
C ASP A 463 -39.11 -21.73 -18.93
N THR A 464 -40.05 -21.69 -18.00
CA THR A 464 -41.46 -21.62 -18.35
C THR A 464 -41.77 -20.18 -18.74
N THR A 465 -41.62 -19.87 -20.03
CA THR A 465 -41.89 -18.54 -20.61
C THR A 465 -43.38 -18.19 -20.68
N GLN A 466 -44.25 -19.13 -20.33
CA GLN A 466 -45.71 -18.99 -20.38
C GLN A 466 -46.31 -18.80 -18.97
N PRO A 467 -47.48 -18.13 -18.86
CA PRO A 467 -48.15 -17.99 -17.58
C PRO A 467 -48.72 -19.32 -17.07
N ILE A 468 -48.69 -19.53 -15.75
CA ILE A 468 -49.14 -20.76 -15.08
C ILE A 468 -50.63 -20.67 -14.70
N LYS A 469 -51.07 -19.52 -14.20
CA LYS A 469 -52.44 -19.21 -13.77
C LYS A 469 -53.24 -18.55 -14.91
N GLY A 470 -52.88 -18.83 -16.17
CA GLY A 470 -53.56 -18.36 -17.38
C GLY A 470 -53.20 -16.94 -17.84
N SER A 471 -52.64 -16.08 -16.98
CA SER A 471 -52.08 -14.78 -17.38
C SER A 471 -50.95 -14.33 -16.45
N PHE A 472 -50.04 -13.49 -16.94
CA PHE A 472 -48.96 -12.94 -16.10
C PHE A 472 -49.46 -12.08 -14.94
N LEU A 473 -50.64 -11.46 -15.08
CA LEU A 473 -51.25 -10.70 -13.99
C LEU A 473 -51.75 -11.63 -12.87
N ALA A 474 -52.36 -12.77 -13.23
CA ALA A 474 -52.79 -13.77 -12.26
C ALA A 474 -51.60 -14.43 -11.55
N ASP A 475 -50.53 -14.71 -12.29
CA ASP A 475 -49.27 -15.20 -11.72
C ASP A 475 -48.64 -14.15 -10.79
N PHE A 476 -48.61 -12.88 -11.19
CA PHE A 476 -48.09 -11.81 -10.35
C PHE A 476 -48.90 -11.66 -9.06
N HIS A 477 -50.23 -11.75 -9.13
CA HIS A 477 -51.07 -11.78 -7.95
C HIS A 477 -50.73 -12.98 -7.03
N ALA A 478 -50.57 -14.17 -7.60
CA ALA A 478 -50.16 -15.36 -6.85
C ALA A 478 -48.80 -15.17 -6.15
N LEU A 479 -47.80 -14.60 -6.85
CA LEU A 479 -46.50 -14.23 -6.25
C LEU A 479 -46.68 -13.27 -5.07
N LEU A 480 -47.50 -12.23 -5.23
CA LEU A 480 -47.80 -11.27 -4.16
C LEU A 480 -48.40 -11.97 -2.93
N THR A 481 -49.24 -12.98 -3.10
CA THR A 481 -49.79 -13.77 -1.98
C THR A 481 -48.80 -14.75 -1.34
N GLY A 482 -47.57 -14.82 -1.85
CA GLY A 482 -46.52 -15.69 -1.35
C GLY A 482 -46.50 -17.09 -1.97
N GLU A 483 -47.30 -17.34 -3.02
CA GLU A 483 -47.21 -18.58 -3.78
C GLU A 483 -45.86 -18.62 -4.53
N ARG A 484 -45.17 -19.76 -4.48
CA ARG A 484 -43.95 -19.97 -5.27
C ARG A 484 -44.33 -20.48 -6.65
N LEU A 485 -43.90 -19.77 -7.68
CA LEU A 485 -44.12 -20.17 -9.07
C LEU A 485 -42.78 -20.54 -9.72
N SER A 486 -42.80 -21.41 -10.73
CA SER A 486 -41.57 -21.73 -11.46
C SER A 486 -41.16 -20.65 -12.48
N ASN A 487 -42.08 -19.73 -12.81
CA ASN A 487 -41.89 -18.64 -13.77
C ASN A 487 -41.73 -17.25 -13.12
N GLU A 488 -41.30 -17.16 -11.84
CA GLU A 488 -41.29 -15.88 -11.09
C GLU A 488 -40.51 -14.77 -11.80
N CYS A 489 -39.34 -15.08 -12.37
CA CYS A 489 -38.52 -14.12 -13.11
C CYS A 489 -39.26 -13.56 -14.33
N THR A 490 -39.83 -14.44 -15.15
CA THR A 490 -40.59 -14.05 -16.36
C THR A 490 -41.79 -13.19 -16.00
N VAL A 491 -42.51 -13.54 -14.93
CA VAL A 491 -43.65 -12.74 -14.45
C VAL A 491 -43.20 -11.33 -14.06
N LEU A 492 -42.10 -11.21 -13.31
CA LEU A 492 -41.53 -9.91 -12.91
C LEU A 492 -41.05 -9.09 -14.11
N GLU A 493 -40.38 -9.72 -15.09
CA GLU A 493 -39.96 -9.07 -16.34
C GLU A 493 -41.14 -8.50 -17.13
N HIS A 494 -42.24 -9.24 -17.23
CA HIS A 494 -43.46 -8.76 -17.90
C HIS A 494 -44.12 -7.60 -17.15
N MET A 495 -44.14 -7.63 -15.81
CA MET A 495 -44.67 -6.52 -15.02
C MET A 495 -43.80 -5.27 -15.14
N ILE A 496 -42.47 -5.42 -15.10
CA ILE A 496 -41.53 -4.31 -15.28
C ILE A 496 -41.65 -3.74 -16.70
N SER A 497 -41.74 -4.59 -17.72
CA SER A 497 -41.94 -4.17 -19.11
C SER A 497 -43.25 -3.40 -19.30
N SER A 498 -44.32 -3.85 -18.64
CA SER A 498 -45.62 -3.17 -18.68
C SER A 498 -45.56 -1.79 -18.01
N LEU A 499 -44.91 -1.70 -16.85
CA LEU A 499 -44.67 -0.44 -16.17
C LEU A 499 -43.81 0.50 -17.02
N PHE A 500 -42.71 0.01 -17.58
CA PHE A 500 -41.83 0.78 -18.46
C PHE A 500 -42.61 1.41 -19.62
N ARG A 501 -43.47 0.64 -20.32
CA ARG A 501 -44.30 1.18 -21.42
C ARG A 501 -45.28 2.24 -20.94
N ALA A 502 -45.92 2.02 -19.80
CA ALA A 502 -46.84 3.00 -19.22
C ALA A 502 -46.13 4.32 -18.89
N LEU A 503 -44.95 4.26 -18.27
CA LEU A 503 -44.15 5.44 -17.94
C LEU A 503 -43.63 6.17 -19.18
N ASN A 504 -43.19 5.43 -20.19
CA ASN A 504 -42.70 6.01 -21.43
C ASN A 504 -43.81 6.79 -22.17
N ASN A 505 -45.06 6.30 -22.11
CA ASN A 505 -46.23 6.98 -22.68
C ASN A 505 -46.63 8.26 -21.91
N LEU A 506 -46.29 8.36 -20.63
CA LEU A 506 -46.56 9.55 -19.80
C LEU A 506 -45.54 10.68 -20.06
N GLY A 507 -44.37 10.36 -20.63
CA GLY A 507 -43.35 11.31 -21.06
C GLY A 507 -42.57 11.99 -19.91
N GLY A 508 -41.59 12.83 -20.30
CA GLY A 508 -40.90 13.87 -19.51
C GLY A 508 -40.39 13.50 -18.11
N ASP A 509 -41.31 13.40 -17.15
CA ASP A 509 -41.03 13.32 -15.72
C ASP A 509 -40.48 11.95 -15.28
N TYR A 510 -40.63 10.91 -16.10
CA TYR A 510 -40.20 9.54 -15.75
C TYR A 510 -38.99 9.03 -16.54
N GLN A 511 -38.28 9.89 -17.28
CA GLN A 511 -37.16 9.46 -18.14
C GLN A 511 -36.07 8.70 -17.37
N ASP A 512 -35.69 9.16 -16.18
CA ASP A 512 -34.69 8.48 -15.34
C ASP A 512 -35.21 7.15 -14.78
N THR A 513 -36.50 7.07 -14.42
CA THR A 513 -37.14 5.81 -14.01
C THR A 513 -37.15 4.80 -15.15
N CYS A 514 -37.45 5.24 -16.38
CA CYS A 514 -37.37 4.39 -17.56
C CYS A 514 -35.94 3.91 -17.81
N GLN A 515 -34.92 4.76 -17.64
CA GLN A 515 -33.51 4.33 -17.74
C GLN A 515 -33.15 3.27 -16.69
N LEU A 516 -33.62 3.42 -15.45
CA LEU A 516 -33.42 2.43 -14.38
C LEU A 516 -34.05 1.07 -14.73
N LEU A 517 -35.32 1.07 -15.17
CA LEU A 517 -36.02 -0.16 -15.55
C LEU A 517 -35.38 -0.82 -16.78
N ASN A 518 -34.98 -0.02 -17.77
CA ASN A 518 -34.32 -0.52 -18.97
C ASN A 518 -32.97 -1.18 -18.67
N ALA A 519 -32.28 -0.77 -17.60
CA ALA A 519 -31.00 -1.35 -17.21
C ALA A 519 -31.12 -2.79 -16.67
N VAL A 520 -32.30 -3.21 -16.22
CA VAL A 520 -32.53 -4.56 -15.67
C VAL A 520 -33.31 -5.48 -16.60
N LEU A 521 -33.96 -4.95 -17.64
CA LEU A 521 -34.65 -5.74 -18.64
C LEU A 521 -33.65 -6.30 -19.65
N ASP A 522 -33.83 -7.56 -20.05
CA ASP A 522 -33.04 -8.14 -21.13
C ASP A 522 -33.47 -7.52 -22.46
N THR A 523 -32.53 -7.33 -23.38
CA THR A 523 -32.80 -6.64 -24.66
C THR A 523 -33.89 -7.31 -25.49
N ASP A 524 -34.06 -8.63 -25.34
CA ASP A 524 -35.07 -9.41 -26.06
C ASP A 524 -36.50 -9.17 -25.53
N THR A 525 -36.66 -8.79 -24.26
CA THR A 525 -37.96 -8.47 -23.65
C THR A 525 -38.54 -7.13 -24.10
N LEU A 526 -37.72 -6.21 -24.62
CA LEU A 526 -38.14 -4.88 -25.07
C LEU A 526 -38.75 -4.88 -26.49
N ALA A 527 -38.64 -6.00 -27.23
CA ALA A 527 -39.17 -6.15 -28.58
C ALA A 527 -40.62 -6.68 -28.65
N LEU A 528 -41.14 -7.19 -27.52
CA LEU A 528 -42.56 -7.52 -27.30
C LEU A 528 -43.31 -6.27 -26.81
#